data_AF-A0A821MAS9-F1
#
_entry.id   AF-A0A821MAS9-F1
#
_cell.length_a   1.000
_cell.length_b   1.000
_cell.length_c   1.000
_cell.angle_alpha   90.00
_cell.angle_beta   90.00
_cell.angle_gamma   90.00
#
_symmetry.space_group_name_H-M   'P 1'
#
loop_
_entity.id
_entity.type
_entity.pdbx_description
1 polymer ?
#
loop_
_entity_poly.entity_id
_entity_poly.type
_entity_poly.pdbx_seq_one_letter_code
_entity_poly.pdbx_strand_id
1 'polypeptide(L)'
;MNCTEESSRLAETDFLSSFAFWTLGVISIILSLFANAGNLINLFVLTRRHMRSTMTTLLVTLAWADLVPPTVVSLNNILFYYFLPHLNDSSTFLTIHIVARALFNVLANIFTAFSNWLVVLITTFRLIVVKVMKSEETS
;
A
#
# COMPACT_ATOMS: atom_id res chain seq x y z
N MET A 1 3.66 32.28 34.41
CA MET A 1 2.57 31.82 33.53
C MET A 1 3.17 30.96 32.43
N ASN A 2 3.69 29.77 32.77
CA ASN A 2 4.46 28.93 31.83
C ASN A 2 4.30 27.41 32.07
N CYS A 3 3.70 26.99 33.18
CA CYS A 3 3.60 25.57 33.56
C CYS A 3 2.39 24.87 32.92
N THR A 4 1.30 25.62 32.66
CA THR A 4 0.08 25.10 32.03
C THR A 4 0.23 24.86 30.52
N GLU A 5 0.98 25.71 29.81
CA GLU A 5 1.23 25.52 28.37
C GLU A 5 2.16 24.34 28.11
N GLU A 6 3.22 24.19 28.89
CA GLU A 6 4.19 23.10 28.74
C GLU A 6 3.54 21.73 29.04
N SER A 7 2.74 21.63 30.10
CA SER A 7 1.96 20.42 30.41
C SER A 7 0.94 20.08 29.32
N SER A 8 0.33 21.09 28.68
CA SER A 8 -0.63 20.85 27.60
C SER A 8 0.04 20.30 26.33
N ARG A 9 1.24 20.80 25.99
CA ARG A 9 2.02 20.32 24.85
C ARG A 9 2.53 18.90 25.02
N LEU A 10 2.97 18.55 26.23
CA LEU A 10 3.40 17.18 26.55
C LEU A 10 2.24 16.18 26.41
N ALA A 11 1.05 16.52 26.91
CA ALA A 11 -0.13 15.70 26.74
C ALA A 11 -0.53 15.52 25.27
N GLU A 12 -0.38 16.57 24.45
CA GLU A 12 -0.62 16.50 23.00
C GLU A 12 0.38 15.58 22.30
N THR A 13 1.67 15.65 22.62
CA THR A 13 2.70 14.78 22.03
C THR A 13 2.52 13.32 22.42
N ASP A 14 2.11 13.05 23.66
CA ASP A 14 1.85 11.69 24.15
C ASP A 14 0.60 11.09 23.48
N PHE A 15 -0.43 11.91 23.26
CA PHE A 15 -1.61 11.50 22.50
C PHE A 15 -1.26 11.19 21.04
N LEU A 16 -0.53 12.09 20.36
CA LEU A 16 -0.15 11.91 18.95
C LEU A 16 0.73 10.68 18.73
N SER A 17 1.70 10.44 19.62
CA SER A 17 2.57 9.26 19.54
C SER A 17 1.78 7.97 19.75
N SER A 18 0.89 7.93 20.75
CA SER A 18 -0.01 6.80 21.00
C SER A 18 -0.96 6.53 19.84
N PHE A 19 -1.58 7.58 19.30
CA PHE A 19 -2.46 7.49 18.13
C PHE A 19 -1.71 6.98 16.90
N ALA A 20 -0.51 7.51 16.64
CA ALA A 20 0.32 7.07 15.53
C ALA A 20 0.74 5.61 15.66
N PHE A 21 1.09 5.15 16.86
CA PHE A 21 1.41 3.73 17.10
C PHE A 21 0.23 2.81 16.76
N TRP A 22 -0.98 3.13 17.21
CA TRP A 22 -2.16 2.30 16.93
C TRP A 22 -2.55 2.31 15.46
N THR A 23 -2.59 3.49 14.84
CA THR A 23 -3.07 3.64 13.45
C THR A 23 -2.01 3.27 12.42
N LEU A 24 -0.84 3.89 12.50
CA LEU A 24 0.25 3.69 11.55
C LEU A 24 1.07 2.44 11.87
N GLY A 25 1.13 2.00 13.13
CA GLY A 25 1.75 0.74 13.51
C GLY A 25 0.80 -0.44 13.34
N VAL A 26 -0.16 -0.60 14.27
CA VAL A 26 -0.96 -1.84 14.39
C VAL A 26 -1.96 -2.01 13.24
N ILE A 27 -2.83 -1.02 13.01
CA ILE A 27 -3.92 -1.13 12.04
C ILE A 27 -3.37 -1.27 10.61
N SER A 28 -2.35 -0.49 10.26
CA SER A 28 -1.74 -0.55 8.93
C SER A 28 -1.18 -1.94 8.59
N ILE A 29 -0.53 -2.62 9.55
CA ILE A 29 0.01 -3.96 9.35
C ILE A 29 -1.12 -4.97 9.11
N ILE A 30 -2.20 -4.88 9.90
CA ILE A 30 -3.38 -5.75 9.73
C ILE A 30 -3.97 -5.55 8.33
N LEU A 31 -4.18 -4.30 7.90
CA LEU A 31 -4.69 -3.99 6.56
C LEU A 31 -3.77 -4.53 5.46
N SER A 32 -2.46 -4.39 5.62
CA SER A 32 -1.49 -4.93 4.68
C SER A 32 -1.55 -6.45 4.56
N LEU A 33 -1.79 -7.17 5.66
CA LEU A 33 -1.96 -8.63 5.63
C LEU A 33 -3.20 -9.02 4.83
N PHE A 34 -4.34 -8.37 5.06
CA PHE A 34 -5.56 -8.62 4.29
C PHE A 34 -5.40 -8.29 2.81
N ALA A 35 -4.78 -7.14 2.49
CA ALA A 35 -4.50 -6.74 1.11
C ALA A 35 -3.61 -7.78 0.40
N ASN A 36 -2.52 -8.21 1.04
CA ASN A 36 -1.64 -9.22 0.47
C ASN A 36 -2.34 -10.58 0.31
N ALA A 37 -3.11 -11.02 1.31
CA ALA A 37 -3.85 -12.28 1.23
C ALA A 37 -4.86 -12.28 0.06
N GLY A 38 -5.62 -11.19 -0.10
CA GLY A 38 -6.56 -11.03 -1.20
C GLY A 38 -5.88 -11.09 -2.56
N ASN A 39 -4.76 -10.39 -2.73
CA ASN A 39 -4.01 -10.38 -3.98
C ASN A 39 -3.32 -11.72 -4.28
N LEU A 40 -2.82 -12.43 -3.26
CA LEU A 40 -2.28 -13.78 -3.42
C LEU A 40 -3.35 -14.79 -3.86
N ILE A 41 -4.55 -14.70 -3.28
CA ILE A 41 -5.69 -15.55 -3.70
C ILE A 41 -6.04 -15.26 -5.17
N ASN A 42 -6.14 -13.98 -5.56
CA ASN A 42 -6.40 -13.59 -6.94
C ASN A 42 -5.35 -14.17 -7.90
N LEU A 43 -4.08 -14.03 -7.56
CA LEU A 43 -2.96 -14.54 -8.35
C LEU A 43 -3.00 -16.07 -8.47
N PHE A 44 -3.31 -16.76 -7.39
CA PHE A 44 -3.48 -18.22 -7.38
C PHE A 44 -4.63 -18.68 -8.27
N VAL A 45 -5.79 -18.02 -8.17
CA VAL A 45 -6.99 -18.35 -8.97
C VAL A 45 -6.76 -18.06 -10.45
N LEU A 46 -6.19 -16.90 -10.78
CA LEU A 46 -5.94 -16.47 -12.16
C LEU A 46 -4.84 -17.30 -12.84
N THR A 47 -3.82 -17.74 -12.10
CA THR A 47 -2.73 -18.57 -12.63
C THR A 47 -3.18 -20.02 -12.86
N ARG A 48 -4.10 -20.55 -12.03
CA ARG A 48 -4.64 -21.90 -12.21
C ARG A 48 -5.60 -22.04 -13.38
N ARG A 49 -6.38 -21.01 -13.68
CA ARG A 49 -7.28 -21.04 -14.83
C ARG A 49 -6.46 -20.83 -16.10
N HIS A 50 -6.44 -21.83 -16.97
CA HIS A 50 -5.76 -21.82 -18.28
C HIS A 50 -6.45 -20.87 -19.29
N MET A 51 -6.90 -19.69 -18.85
CA MET A 51 -7.53 -18.66 -19.67
C MET A 51 -6.47 -17.64 -20.08
N ARG A 52 -5.69 -17.95 -21.12
CA ARG A 52 -4.76 -17.00 -21.75
C ARG A 52 -5.52 -15.93 -22.55
N SER A 53 -6.22 -15.06 -21.85
CA SER A 53 -6.84 -13.85 -22.42
C SER A 53 -6.04 -12.62 -22.00
N THR A 54 -6.00 -11.60 -22.86
CA THR A 54 -5.42 -10.29 -22.56
C THR A 54 -5.97 -9.72 -21.24
N MET A 55 -7.25 -9.96 -20.94
CA MET A 55 -7.87 -9.57 -19.67
C MET A 55 -7.24 -10.28 -18.46
N THR A 56 -7.00 -11.59 -18.56
CA THR A 56 -6.37 -12.36 -17.47
C THR A 56 -4.95 -11.85 -17.22
N THR A 57 -4.18 -11.55 -18.27
CA THR A 57 -2.82 -10.98 -18.14
C THR A 57 -2.86 -9.64 -17.42
N LEU A 58 -3.77 -8.74 -17.78
CA LEU A 58 -3.92 -7.45 -17.10
C LEU A 58 -4.29 -7.61 -15.62
N LEU A 59 -5.19 -8.54 -15.30
CA LEU A 59 -5.59 -8.83 -13.92
C LEU A 59 -4.46 -9.45 -13.10
N VAL A 60 -3.63 -10.31 -13.69
CA VAL A 60 -2.44 -10.89 -13.03
C VAL A 60 -1.40 -9.82 -12.78
N THR A 61 -1.13 -8.94 -13.75
CA THR A 61 -0.20 -7.81 -13.58
C THR A 61 -0.69 -6.85 -12.50
N LEU A 62 -2.00 -6.57 -12.45
CA LEU A 62 -2.60 -5.76 -11.39
C LEU A 62 -2.42 -6.42 -10.01
N ALA A 63 -2.71 -7.71 -9.89
CA ALA A 63 -2.53 -8.43 -8.63
C ALA A 63 -1.07 -8.43 -8.15
N TRP A 64 -0.10 -8.52 -9.06
CA TRP A 64 1.33 -8.36 -8.73
C TRP A 64 1.66 -6.94 -8.28
N ALA A 65 1.14 -5.93 -8.98
CA ALA A 65 1.37 -4.53 -8.65
C ALA A 65 0.77 -4.17 -7.28
N ASP A 66 -0.39 -4.73 -6.93
CA ASP A 66 -1.08 -4.48 -5.66
C ASP A 66 -0.44 -5.21 -4.46
N LEU A 67 0.49 -6.17 -4.66
CA LEU A 67 1.26 -6.79 -3.56
C LEU A 67 2.39 -5.90 -3.03
N VAL A 68 2.94 -5.02 -3.88
CA VAL A 68 4.13 -4.23 -3.53
C VAL A 68 3.82 -3.08 -2.55
N PRO A 69 2.78 -2.25 -2.74
CA PRO A 69 2.50 -1.16 -1.80
C PRO A 69 2.23 -1.63 -0.36
N PRO A 70 1.35 -2.62 -0.10
CA PRO A 70 1.05 -3.04 1.26
C PRO A 70 2.26 -3.68 1.96
N THR A 71 3.08 -4.45 1.23
CA THR A 71 4.31 -5.03 1.77
C THR A 71 5.32 -3.95 2.15
N VAL A 72 5.59 -3.00 1.26
CA VAL A 72 6.52 -1.88 1.51
C VAL A 72 6.07 -1.02 2.69
N VAL A 73 4.78 -0.69 2.77
CA VAL A 73 4.20 0.09 3.88
C VAL A 73 4.33 -0.67 5.20
N SER A 74 3.98 -1.96 5.23
CA SER A 74 4.07 -2.77 6.46
C SER A 74 5.51 -2.94 6.93
N LEU A 75 6.46 -3.16 6.02
CA LEU A 75 7.88 -3.29 6.34
C LEU A 75 8.41 -1.99 6.96
N ASN A 76 8.08 -0.85 6.35
CA ASN A 76 8.48 0.47 6.86
C ASN A 76 7.89 0.74 8.25
N ASN A 77 6.63 0.40 8.48
CA ASN A 77 5.97 0.61 9.78
C ASN A 77 6.51 -0.33 10.86
N ILE A 78 6.82 -1.58 10.52
CA ILE A 78 7.47 -2.54 11.44
C ILE A 78 8.85 -2.01 11.85
N LEU A 79 9.65 -1.57 10.89
CA LEU A 79 10.98 -1.01 11.14
C LEU A 79 10.90 0.24 12.04
N PHE A 80 9.96 1.15 11.79
CA PHE A 80 9.85 2.42 12.51
C PHE A 80 9.23 2.30 13.90
N TYR A 81 8.12 1.57 14.04
CA TYR A 81 7.35 1.54 15.29
C TYR A 81 7.78 0.43 16.25
N TYR A 82 8.39 -0.66 15.76
CA TYR A 82 8.76 -1.81 16.60
C TYR A 82 10.27 -1.95 16.81
N PHE A 83 11.07 -1.84 15.75
CA PHE A 83 12.53 -2.04 15.84
C PHE A 83 13.29 -0.77 16.25
N LEU A 84 12.86 0.41 15.79
CA LEU A 84 13.57 1.66 16.01
C LEU A 84 13.72 2.10 17.48
N PRO A 85 12.69 1.96 18.35
CA PRO A 85 12.83 2.34 19.77
C PRO A 85 13.90 1.54 20.53
N HIS A 86 14.38 0.43 19.96
CA HIS A 86 15.34 -0.48 20.58
C HIS A 86 16.77 -0.35 20.02
N LEU A 87 16.98 0.44 18.95
CA LEU A 87 18.28 0.61 18.28
C LEU A 87 18.75 2.06 18.45
N ASN A 88 19.48 2.32 19.54
CA ASN A 88 19.75 3.67 20.03
C ASN A 88 21.04 4.34 19.50
N ASP A 89 21.00 5.68 19.51
CA ASP A 89 22.08 6.68 19.67
C ASP A 89 23.08 7.02 18.54
N SER A 90 22.81 6.70 17.27
CA SER A 90 23.62 7.24 16.17
C SER A 90 22.83 8.19 15.27
N SER A 91 23.32 9.43 15.10
CA SER A 91 22.77 10.40 14.14
C SER A 91 22.83 9.90 12.69
N THR A 92 23.81 9.05 12.37
CA THR A 92 23.92 8.36 11.08
C THR A 92 22.78 7.36 10.89
N PHE A 93 22.39 6.64 11.94
CA PHE A 93 21.26 5.72 11.91
C PHE A 93 19.96 6.47 11.61
N LEU A 94 19.65 7.56 12.33
CA LEU A 94 18.45 8.36 12.08
C LEU A 94 18.38 8.86 10.62
N THR A 95 19.49 9.33 10.07
CA THR A 95 19.55 9.87 8.70
C THR A 95 19.28 8.80 7.65
N ILE A 96 19.95 7.64 7.74
CA ILE A 96 19.73 6.51 6.81
C ILE A 96 18.27 6.05 6.84
N HIS A 97 17.63 6.05 8.02
CA HIS A 97 16.25 5.62 8.18
C HIS A 97 15.25 6.61 7.59
N ILE A 98 15.46 7.92 7.74
CA ILE A 98 14.62 8.94 7.09
C ILE A 98 14.68 8.80 5.58
N VAL A 99 15.89 8.59 5.03
CA VAL A 99 16.09 8.37 3.59
C VAL A 99 15.40 7.08 3.14
N ALA A 100 15.57 5.97 3.88
CA ALA A 100 14.90 4.71 3.58
C ALA A 100 13.37 4.85 3.59
N ARG A 101 12.80 5.55 4.58
CA ARG A 101 11.36 5.82 4.66
C ARG A 101 10.87 6.63 3.45
N ALA A 102 11.61 7.66 3.05
CA ALA A 102 11.28 8.44 1.87
C ALA A 102 11.29 7.56 0.60
N LEU A 103 12.30 6.71 0.44
CA LEU A 103 12.41 5.78 -0.69
C LEU A 103 11.26 4.77 -0.72
N PHE A 104 10.92 4.15 0.42
CA PHE A 104 9.80 3.22 0.51
C PHE A 104 8.46 3.88 0.19
N ASN A 105 8.23 5.10 0.68
CA ASN A 105 7.02 5.85 0.36
C ASN A 105 6.93 6.21 -1.12
N VAL A 106 8.03 6.65 -1.73
CA VAL A 106 8.07 6.93 -3.18
C VAL A 106 7.78 5.67 -3.98
N LEU A 107 8.37 4.53 -3.60
CA LEU A 107 8.13 3.25 -4.25
C LEU A 107 6.65 2.83 -4.15
N ALA A 108 6.06 2.90 -2.95
CA ALA A 108 4.65 2.58 -2.74
C ALA A 108 3.73 3.48 -3.59
N ASN A 109 4.04 4.78 -3.69
CA ASN A 109 3.28 5.72 -4.50
C ASN A 109 3.37 5.42 -6.00
N ILE A 110 4.55 5.04 -6.51
CA ILE A 110 4.74 4.66 -7.90
C ILE A 110 3.89 3.43 -8.25
N PHE A 111 3.95 2.39 -7.42
CA PHE A 111 3.16 1.18 -7.64
C PHE A 111 1.65 1.41 -7.49
N THR A 112 1.24 2.28 -6.57
CA THR A 112 -0.17 2.67 -6.42
C THR A 112 -0.65 3.42 -7.66
N ALA A 113 0.13 4.38 -8.16
CA ALA A 113 -0.20 5.11 -9.38
C ALA A 113 -0.27 4.16 -10.60
N PHE A 114 0.69 3.25 -10.72
CA PHE A 114 0.70 2.23 -11.78
C PHE A 114 -0.54 1.33 -11.73
N SER A 115 -0.93 0.88 -10.53
CA SER A 115 -2.13 0.05 -10.34
C SER A 115 -3.41 0.81 -10.70
N ASN A 116 -3.51 2.09 -10.34
CA ASN A 116 -4.63 2.95 -10.74
C ASN A 116 -4.74 3.06 -12.28
N TRP A 117 -3.61 3.24 -12.98
CA TRP A 117 -3.60 3.26 -14.44
C TRP A 117 -4.01 1.92 -15.06
N LEU A 118 -3.60 0.79 -14.47
CA LEU A 118 -4.05 -0.54 -14.89
C LEU A 118 -5.56 -0.71 -14.72
N VAL A 119 -6.15 -0.23 -13.62
CA VAL A 119 -7.60 -0.26 -13.41
C VAL A 119 -8.34 0.54 -14.48
N VAL A 120 -7.84 1.73 -14.83
CA VAL A 120 -8.39 2.54 -15.93
C VAL A 120 -8.30 1.81 -17.27
N LEU A 121 -7.18 1.13 -17.53
CA LEU A 121 -7.01 0.35 -18.76
C LEU A 121 -7.96 -0.84 -18.83
N ILE A 122 -8.11 -1.60 -17.74
CA ILE A 122 -9.02 -2.74 -17.62
C ILE A 122 -10.48 -2.31 -17.83
N THR A 123 -10.89 -1.22 -17.17
CA THR A 123 -12.26 -0.70 -17.29
C THR A 123 -12.54 -0.21 -18.71
N THR A 124 -11.60 0.50 -19.33
CA THR A 124 -11.71 0.95 -20.73
C THR A 124 -11.81 -0.23 -21.69
N PHE A 125 -10.95 -1.24 -21.53
CA PHE A 125 -10.97 -2.46 -22.34
C PHE A 125 -12.34 -3.16 -22.27
N ARG A 126 -12.91 -3.29 -21.06
CA ARG A 126 -14.23 -3.88 -20.85
C ARG A 126 -15.34 -3.07 -21.54
N LEU A 127 -15.30 -1.75 -21.48
CA LEU A 127 -16.29 -0.88 -22.13
C LEU A 127 -16.25 -1.01 -23.65
N ILE A 128 -15.07 -1.12 -24.24
CA ILE A 128 -14.90 -1.33 -25.69
C ILE A 128 -15.53 -2.66 -26.10
N VAL A 129 -15.20 -3.75 -25.41
CA VAL A 129 -15.73 -5.09 -25.72
C VAL A 129 -17.26 -5.10 -25.68
N VAL A 130 -17.87 -4.50 -24.64
CA VAL A 130 -19.33 -4.42 -24.52
C VAL A 130 -19.96 -3.60 -25.64
N LYS A 131 -19.35 -2.47 -26.04
CA LYS A 131 -19.87 -1.63 -27.12
C LYS A 131 -19.79 -2.32 -28.49
N VAL A 132 -18.68 -3.00 -28.78
CA VAL A 132 -18.48 -3.71 -30.05
C VAL A 132 -19.50 -4.85 -30.18
N MET A 133 -19.69 -5.66 -29.13
CA MET A 133 -20.69 -6.74 -29.18
C MET A 133 -22.11 -6.20 -29.40
N LYS A 134 -22.45 -5.07 -28.77
CA LYS A 134 -23.78 -4.48 -28.95
C LYS A 134 -24.03 -3.96 -30.39
N SER A 135 -22.99 -3.50 -31.10
CA SER A 135 -23.16 -3.05 -32.48
C SER A 135 -23.45 -4.19 -33.47
N GLU A 136 -22.91 -5.38 -33.21
CA GLU A 136 -23.13 -6.57 -34.04
C GLU A 136 -24.55 -7.14 -33.91
N GLU A 137 -25.20 -6.99 -32.75
CA GLU A 137 -26.60 -7.41 -32.57
C GLU A 137 -27.62 -6.50 -33.29
N THR A 138 -27.20 -5.29 -33.65
CA THR A 138 -28.07 -4.28 -34.29
C THR A 138 -27.92 -4.17 -35.79
N SER A 139 -26.99 -4.92 -36.39
CA SER A 139 -26.72 -4.98 -37.83
C SER A 139 -27.28 -6.25 -38.45
#